data_AF-A0A0A7LDK6-F1
#
_entry.id   AF-A0A0A7LDK6-F1
#
_cell.length_a   1.000
_cell.length_b   1.000
_cell.length_c   1.000
_cell.angle_alpha   90.00
_cell.angle_beta   90.00
_cell.angle_gamma   90.00
#
_symmetry.space_group_name_H-M   'P 1'
#
loop_
_entity.id
_entity.type
_entity.pdbx_description
1 polymer ?
#
loop_
_entity_poly.entity_id
_entity_poly.type
_entity_poly.pdbx_seq_one_letter_code
_entity_poly.pdbx_strand_id
1 'polypeptide(L)'
;MAEKKRLRMRGVKQAPKRLESEILERSRKIANDPALLRPMCAGNCRKCLFDRTFKTIDDISRYRGDAETLLKFASKGSDDMAKAYAGTISLSAAGKIPLLATATVGGEKVSFVVRGSVGNDKLIGCQYYDDPKIRLLYYNQFIKREKLHLYSFRDGLVCANFPNMPEDYLYEAFWETPYEFKDDGLDCGHKDALILDIKIKSANEHIRICENCAKEVSTVQYLISQICAVEPLDDIEISILHPYHSAKESGSEKVEGDTLKKYLRGELNDRTLLSTIKREKLGSLKKGGNSTYVIGTENYGSDLDAFVNALSGPPEEKATIKSFLTAVPESVVIRSGKTSEVLVHLWDEHWRDLVVHHTSKSHADRITEKPKNAPSQVLCDTRKTFVSADVVASLPEFKKPGPMTKLADNLAKAAKVGGCGMVNTAFASETMKGSNYRSVSAAFILAADPAAKLPLNLTPDEKSFTDFLVPFAKAVIDANGEKYRDAMNTLLTASSSGESV
;
A
#
# COMPACT_ATOMS: atom_id res chain seq x y z
N MET A 1 -47.55 59.76 -22.41
CA MET A 1 -47.12 59.33 -21.06
C MET A 1 -46.72 57.87 -21.16
N ALA A 2 -45.43 57.57 -20.94
CA ALA A 2 -44.87 56.25 -21.23
C ALA A 2 -45.27 55.21 -20.16
N GLU A 3 -45.83 54.09 -20.62
CA GLU A 3 -46.10 52.90 -19.81
C GLU A 3 -44.82 52.38 -19.14
N LYS A 4 -44.89 52.18 -17.82
CA LYS A 4 -43.83 51.50 -17.06
C LYS A 4 -43.72 50.04 -17.52
N LYS A 5 -42.72 49.76 -18.35
CA LYS A 5 -42.29 48.39 -18.72
C LYS A 5 -42.03 47.56 -17.46
N ARG A 6 -42.80 46.48 -17.28
CA ARG A 6 -42.52 45.40 -16.31
C ARG A 6 -41.15 44.80 -16.60
N LEU A 7 -40.22 44.96 -15.68
CA LEU A 7 -38.91 44.31 -15.70
C LEU A 7 -39.11 42.78 -15.59
N ARG A 8 -38.94 42.03 -16.69
CA ARG A 8 -38.93 40.57 -16.66
C ARG A 8 -37.56 40.09 -16.17
N MET A 9 -37.46 39.75 -14.88
CA MET A 9 -36.29 39.09 -14.30
C MET A 9 -36.25 37.63 -14.79
N ARG A 10 -35.34 37.31 -15.72
CA ARG A 10 -35.04 35.94 -16.15
C ARG A 10 -34.28 35.23 -15.02
N GLY A 11 -34.78 34.08 -14.56
CA GLY A 11 -34.07 33.20 -13.61
C GLY A 11 -34.93 32.61 -12.47
N VAL A 12 -36.14 33.11 -12.26
CA VAL A 12 -37.03 32.59 -11.20
C VAL A 12 -37.82 31.40 -11.74
N LYS A 13 -37.37 30.18 -11.46
CA LYS A 13 -38.27 29.01 -11.46
C LYS A 13 -39.11 29.09 -10.20
N GLN A 14 -40.44 28.94 -10.29
CA GLN A 14 -41.25 28.61 -9.12
C GLN A 14 -40.59 27.40 -8.45
N ALA A 15 -40.25 27.53 -7.18
CA ALA A 15 -39.67 26.42 -6.47
C ALA A 15 -40.71 25.31 -6.34
N PRO A 16 -40.28 24.05 -6.20
CA PRO A 16 -41.20 22.98 -5.89
C PRO A 16 -41.97 23.32 -4.62
N LYS A 17 -43.31 23.16 -4.61
CA LYS A 17 -44.16 23.37 -3.42
C LYS A 17 -43.63 22.65 -2.18
N ARG A 18 -42.94 21.52 -2.38
CA ARG A 18 -42.24 20.77 -1.35
C ARG A 18 -41.18 21.62 -0.64
N LEU A 19 -40.30 22.29 -1.40
CA LEU A 19 -39.23 23.12 -0.83
C LEU A 19 -39.80 24.33 -0.07
N GLU A 20 -40.88 24.92 -0.59
CA GLU A 20 -41.56 26.00 0.12
C GLU A 20 -42.12 25.52 1.46
N SER A 21 -42.72 24.33 1.48
CA SER A 21 -43.26 23.71 2.69
C SER A 21 -42.15 23.38 3.70
N GLU A 22 -41.01 22.89 3.23
CA GLU A 22 -39.84 22.56 4.07
C GLU A 22 -39.25 23.83 4.73
N ILE A 23 -39.06 24.92 3.98
CA ILE A 23 -38.55 26.18 4.55
C ILE A 23 -39.54 26.78 5.56
N LEU A 24 -40.85 26.75 5.27
CA LEU A 24 -41.87 27.19 6.23
C LEU A 24 -41.87 26.34 7.50
N GLU A 25 -41.68 25.02 7.37
CA GLU A 25 -41.63 24.13 8.52
C GLU A 25 -40.39 24.40 9.39
N ARG A 26 -39.22 24.56 8.78
CA ARG A 26 -38.00 24.95 9.51
C ARG A 26 -38.17 26.30 10.21
N SER A 27 -38.77 27.28 9.52
CA SER A 27 -39.10 28.58 10.08
C SER A 27 -40.03 28.46 11.30
N ARG A 28 -41.05 27.58 11.25
CA ARG A 28 -41.94 27.30 12.38
C ARG A 28 -41.19 26.70 13.56
N LYS A 29 -40.33 25.70 13.32
CA LYS A 29 -39.54 25.04 14.38
C LYS A 29 -38.65 26.04 15.11
N ILE A 30 -37.88 26.84 14.39
CA ILE A 30 -37.03 27.89 14.97
C ILE A 30 -37.84 28.98 15.69
N ALA A 31 -39.02 29.34 15.18
CA ALA A 31 -39.88 30.33 15.83
C ALA A 31 -40.44 29.84 17.17
N ASN A 32 -40.63 28.52 17.31
CA ASN A 32 -41.09 27.89 18.55
C ASN A 32 -39.95 27.63 19.52
N ASP A 33 -38.78 27.24 19.01
CA ASP A 33 -37.59 26.96 19.80
C ASP A 33 -36.34 27.64 19.19
N PRO A 34 -36.00 28.85 19.64
CA PRO A 34 -34.80 29.56 19.18
C PRO A 34 -33.50 28.90 19.66
N ALA A 35 -33.54 28.02 20.67
CA ALA A 35 -32.36 27.35 21.21
C ALA A 35 -31.73 26.38 20.20
N LEU A 36 -32.48 25.94 19.19
CA LEU A 36 -31.98 25.16 18.05
C LEU A 36 -30.84 25.85 17.28
N LEU A 37 -30.73 27.17 17.37
CA LEU A 37 -29.64 27.94 16.77
C LEU A 37 -28.46 28.14 17.71
N ARG A 38 -28.56 27.79 18.99
CA ARG A 38 -27.52 28.10 19.97
C ARG A 38 -26.51 26.95 20.06
N PRO A 39 -25.23 27.19 19.76
CA PRO A 39 -24.20 26.17 19.98
C PRO A 39 -24.05 25.86 21.47
N MET A 40 -23.85 24.58 21.78
CA MET A 40 -23.39 24.13 23.09
C MET A 40 -21.94 24.55 23.31
N CYS A 41 -21.57 24.90 24.54
CA CYS A 41 -20.21 25.33 24.86
C CYS A 41 -19.39 24.17 25.43
N ALA A 42 -18.36 23.75 24.70
CA ALA A 42 -17.34 22.80 25.17
C ALA A 42 -16.02 23.50 25.54
N GLY A 43 -16.01 24.85 25.55
CA GLY A 43 -14.86 25.65 25.93
C GLY A 43 -14.85 26.03 27.41
N ASN A 44 -13.71 26.54 27.87
CA ASN A 44 -13.52 27.04 29.24
C ASN A 44 -13.89 28.53 29.36
N CYS A 45 -15.02 28.91 28.78
CA CYS A 45 -15.43 30.31 28.71
C CYS A 45 -16.08 30.75 30.04
N ARG A 46 -15.59 31.85 30.64
CA ARG A 46 -16.21 32.46 31.83
C ARG A 46 -17.60 33.04 31.54
N LYS A 47 -17.82 33.51 30.31
CA LYS A 47 -19.10 34.01 29.77
C LYS A 47 -19.20 33.58 28.32
N CYS A 48 -20.39 33.21 27.87
CA CYS A 48 -20.56 32.75 26.49
C CYS A 48 -20.65 33.96 25.56
N LEU A 49 -19.82 33.99 24.51
CA LEU A 49 -19.82 35.10 23.55
C LEU A 49 -21.15 35.22 22.80
N PHE A 50 -21.91 34.12 22.71
CA PHE A 50 -23.25 34.08 22.12
C PHE A 50 -24.33 34.71 23.00
N ASP A 51 -24.10 34.94 24.30
CA ASP A 51 -25.14 35.40 25.25
C ASP A 51 -25.84 36.68 24.78
N ARG A 52 -25.09 37.65 24.25
CA ARG A 52 -25.66 38.92 23.78
C ARG A 52 -26.56 38.75 22.56
N THR A 53 -26.12 37.96 21.58
CA THR A 53 -26.87 37.68 20.37
C THR A 53 -28.14 36.89 20.71
N PHE A 54 -28.04 35.87 21.56
CA PHE A 54 -29.18 35.05 21.93
C PHE A 54 -30.18 35.77 22.82
N LYS A 55 -29.75 36.67 23.71
CA LYS A 55 -30.67 37.57 24.41
C LYS A 55 -31.50 38.41 23.42
N THR A 56 -30.88 38.90 22.35
CA THR A 56 -31.58 39.66 21.30
C THR A 56 -32.56 38.77 20.53
N ILE A 57 -32.16 37.53 20.22
CA ILE A 57 -33.03 36.52 19.58
C ILE A 57 -34.24 36.20 20.47
N ASP A 58 -34.03 36.02 21.77
CA ASP A 58 -35.10 35.75 22.75
C ASP A 58 -36.09 36.91 22.81
N ASP A 59 -35.61 38.16 22.80
CA ASP A 59 -36.48 39.35 22.75
C ASP A 59 -37.29 39.42 21.45
N ILE A 60 -36.69 39.07 20.30
CA ILE A 60 -37.37 39.01 18.99
C ILE A 60 -38.39 37.86 18.96
N SER A 61 -38.10 36.72 19.60
CA SER A 61 -38.97 35.52 19.60
C SER A 61 -40.37 35.80 20.16
N ARG A 62 -40.51 36.81 21.03
CA ARG A 62 -41.80 37.25 21.60
C ARG A 62 -42.76 37.78 20.53
N TYR A 63 -42.25 38.19 19.37
CA TYR A 63 -43.01 38.70 18.23
C TYR A 63 -43.26 37.63 17.15
N ARG A 64 -43.10 36.34 17.44
CA ARG A 64 -43.25 35.24 16.47
C ARG A 64 -44.58 35.21 15.69
N GLY A 65 -45.61 35.89 16.18
CA GLY A 65 -46.91 36.04 15.49
C GLY A 65 -47.09 37.34 14.68
N ASP A 66 -46.14 38.28 14.73
CA ASP A 66 -46.24 39.60 14.10
C ASP A 66 -45.22 39.74 12.96
N ALA A 67 -45.66 39.41 11.74
CA ALA A 67 -44.80 39.43 10.55
C ALA A 67 -44.25 40.83 10.22
N GLU A 68 -44.99 41.90 10.52
CA GLU A 68 -44.56 43.27 10.19
C GLU A 68 -43.43 43.71 11.14
N THR A 69 -43.60 43.48 12.43
CA THR A 69 -42.58 43.79 13.45
C THR A 69 -41.32 42.97 13.24
N LEU A 70 -41.44 41.67 12.92
CA LEU A 70 -40.29 40.82 12.58
C LEU A 70 -39.53 41.33 11.35
N LEU A 71 -40.23 41.83 10.32
CA LEU A 71 -39.59 42.40 9.13
C LEU A 71 -38.84 43.71 9.46
N LYS A 72 -39.36 44.52 10.38
CA LYS A 72 -38.66 45.71 10.90
C LYS A 72 -37.37 45.30 11.60
N PHE A 73 -37.40 44.29 12.47
CA PHE A 73 -36.18 43.77 13.13
C PHE A 73 -35.18 43.23 12.11
N ALA A 74 -35.62 42.48 11.10
CA ALA A 74 -34.76 41.96 10.04
C ALA A 74 -34.08 43.07 9.19
N SER A 75 -34.65 44.27 9.18
CA SER A 75 -34.16 45.40 8.37
C SER A 75 -33.31 46.39 9.16
N LYS A 76 -33.66 46.66 10.42
CA LYS A 76 -33.09 47.77 11.24
C LYS A 76 -32.28 47.33 12.46
N GLY A 77 -32.11 46.02 12.69
CA GLY A 77 -31.29 45.51 13.80
C GLY A 77 -29.79 45.86 13.67
N SER A 78 -29.06 45.74 14.78
CA SER A 78 -27.60 45.91 14.83
C SER A 78 -26.82 44.59 14.78
N ASP A 79 -27.45 43.47 15.15
CA ASP A 79 -26.86 42.13 15.09
C ASP A 79 -27.42 41.37 13.88
N ASP A 80 -26.54 41.02 12.94
CA ASP A 80 -26.91 40.35 11.70
C ASP A 80 -27.45 38.93 11.90
N MET A 81 -27.00 38.20 12.92
CA MET A 81 -27.54 36.87 13.24
C MET A 81 -28.98 37.02 13.75
N ALA A 82 -29.21 37.95 14.68
CA ALA A 82 -30.55 38.23 15.18
C ALA A 82 -31.50 38.75 14.07
N LYS A 83 -30.99 39.55 13.13
CA LYS A 83 -31.75 39.97 11.94
C LYS A 83 -32.09 38.81 11.02
N ALA A 84 -31.16 37.87 10.79
CA ALA A 84 -31.43 36.69 9.97
C ALA A 84 -32.53 35.83 10.62
N TYR A 85 -32.43 35.60 11.93
CA TYR A 85 -33.48 34.94 12.71
C TYR A 85 -34.84 35.61 12.52
N ALA A 86 -34.93 36.93 12.73
CA ALA A 86 -36.17 37.70 12.53
C ALA A 86 -36.72 37.56 11.10
N GLY A 87 -35.83 37.63 10.10
CA GLY A 87 -36.17 37.43 8.70
C GLY A 87 -36.77 36.05 8.44
N THR A 88 -36.13 35.01 8.95
CA THR A 88 -36.57 33.60 8.84
C THR A 88 -37.90 33.38 9.53
N ILE A 89 -38.09 33.79 10.79
CA ILE A 89 -39.34 33.54 11.53
C ILE A 89 -40.51 34.42 11.04
N SER A 90 -40.24 35.53 10.35
CA SER A 90 -41.29 36.31 9.69
C SER A 90 -42.04 35.53 8.60
N LEU A 91 -41.43 34.45 8.07
CA LEU A 91 -42.06 33.56 7.11
C LEU A 91 -43.14 32.71 7.76
N SER A 92 -42.83 32.13 8.93
CA SER A 92 -43.79 31.43 9.78
C SER A 92 -44.97 32.34 10.14
N ALA A 93 -44.68 33.56 10.62
CA ALA A 93 -45.72 34.55 10.96
C ALA A 93 -46.61 34.94 9.77
N ALA A 94 -46.02 35.03 8.57
CA ALA A 94 -46.75 35.36 7.34
C ALA A 94 -47.50 34.17 6.72
N GLY A 95 -47.15 32.94 7.09
CA GLY A 95 -47.74 31.69 6.57
C GLY A 95 -47.48 31.43 5.08
N LYS A 96 -46.61 32.21 4.41
CA LYS A 96 -46.35 32.10 2.97
C LYS A 96 -44.93 32.51 2.60
N ILE A 97 -44.42 31.91 1.53
CA ILE A 97 -43.14 32.29 0.93
C ILE A 97 -43.39 33.23 -0.27
N PRO A 98 -42.81 34.44 -0.29
CA PRO A 98 -43.07 35.39 -1.38
C PRO A 98 -42.33 35.03 -2.68
N LEU A 99 -41.02 34.77 -2.56
CA LEU A 99 -40.11 34.50 -3.66
C LEU A 99 -38.85 33.81 -3.12
N LEU A 100 -38.35 32.82 -3.85
CA LEU A 100 -37.09 32.16 -3.55
C LEU A 100 -35.97 32.75 -4.43
N ALA A 101 -34.87 33.10 -3.79
CA ALA A 101 -33.60 33.36 -4.44
C ALA A 101 -32.77 32.07 -4.48
N THR A 102 -31.72 32.06 -5.30
CA THR A 102 -30.76 30.96 -5.37
C THR A 102 -29.36 31.51 -5.18
N ALA A 103 -28.58 30.88 -4.32
CA ALA A 103 -27.16 31.13 -4.13
C ALA A 103 -26.36 29.87 -4.43
N THR A 104 -25.10 30.03 -4.82
CA THR A 104 -24.17 28.91 -4.96
C THR A 104 -23.37 28.76 -3.67
N VAL A 105 -23.50 27.63 -2.99
CA VAL A 105 -22.77 27.28 -1.77
C VAL A 105 -22.03 25.98 -2.04
N GLY A 106 -20.69 25.98 -1.91
CA GLY A 106 -19.89 24.77 -2.13
C GLY A 106 -20.02 24.15 -3.53
N GLY A 107 -20.39 24.94 -4.54
CA GLY A 107 -20.67 24.45 -5.90
C GLY A 107 -22.12 24.02 -6.14
N GLU A 108 -22.93 23.89 -5.09
CA GLU A 108 -24.34 23.51 -5.17
C GLU A 108 -25.26 24.74 -5.15
N LYS A 109 -26.42 24.61 -5.79
CA LYS A 109 -27.44 25.67 -5.81
C LYS A 109 -28.40 25.49 -4.64
N VAL A 110 -28.30 26.38 -3.65
CA VAL A 110 -29.20 26.42 -2.49
C VAL A 110 -30.24 27.51 -2.72
N SER A 111 -31.52 27.15 -2.60
CA SER A 111 -32.62 28.11 -2.74
C SER A 111 -33.10 28.58 -1.38
N PHE A 112 -33.31 29.88 -1.19
CA PHE A 112 -33.62 30.45 0.12
C PHE A 112 -34.48 31.70 -0.04
N VAL A 113 -35.12 32.14 1.03
CA VAL A 113 -35.98 33.32 1.02
C VAL A 113 -35.22 34.54 1.48
N VAL A 114 -35.27 35.63 0.71
CA VAL A 114 -34.68 36.90 1.11
C VAL A 114 -35.68 37.69 1.93
N ARG A 115 -35.32 38.03 3.18
CA ARG A 115 -36.13 38.86 4.09
C ARG A 115 -35.24 39.85 4.84
N GLY A 116 -35.68 41.10 4.90
CA GLY A 116 -34.93 42.17 5.55
C GLY A 116 -33.64 42.54 4.82
N SER A 117 -32.72 43.19 5.54
CA SER A 117 -31.44 43.68 5.02
C SER A 117 -30.29 42.91 5.67
N VAL A 118 -30.17 41.62 5.33
CA VAL A 118 -29.20 40.67 5.90
C VAL A 118 -28.42 40.00 4.77
N GLY A 119 -27.15 39.67 5.03
CA GLY A 119 -26.33 38.86 4.12
C GLY A 119 -26.97 37.50 3.81
N ASN A 120 -26.82 37.06 2.55
CA ASN A 120 -27.38 35.80 2.08
C ASN A 120 -26.84 34.60 2.86
N ASP A 121 -25.56 34.63 3.24
CA ASP A 121 -24.89 33.61 4.06
C ASP A 121 -25.67 33.32 5.36
N LYS A 122 -26.02 34.37 6.10
CA LYS A 122 -26.72 34.23 7.38
C LYS A 122 -28.17 33.80 7.20
N LEU A 123 -28.86 34.30 6.18
CA LEU A 123 -30.23 33.88 5.87
C LEU A 123 -30.29 32.41 5.46
N ILE A 124 -29.36 31.97 4.60
CA ILE A 124 -29.25 30.58 4.17
C ILE A 124 -28.96 29.69 5.38
N GLY A 125 -27.91 29.99 6.15
CA GLY A 125 -27.55 29.17 7.31
C GLY A 125 -28.66 29.09 8.37
N CYS A 126 -29.40 30.17 8.59
CA CYS A 126 -30.55 30.17 9.51
C CYS A 126 -31.75 29.38 8.97
N GLN A 127 -32.04 29.46 7.68
CA GLN A 127 -33.16 28.72 7.06
C GLN A 127 -32.89 27.21 6.92
N TYR A 128 -31.62 26.82 6.91
CA TYR A 128 -31.13 25.45 6.81
C TYR A 128 -30.42 25.01 8.09
N TYR A 129 -30.95 25.40 9.26
CA TYR A 129 -30.35 25.11 10.58
C TYR A 129 -30.21 23.62 10.91
N ASP A 130 -30.95 22.77 10.21
CA ASP A 130 -30.98 21.32 10.33
C ASP A 130 -29.97 20.63 9.39
N ASP A 131 -29.33 21.37 8.48
CA ASP A 131 -28.27 20.87 7.60
C ASP A 131 -26.90 21.13 8.23
N PRO A 132 -26.11 20.08 8.56
CA PRO A 132 -24.82 20.24 9.23
C PRO A 132 -23.78 21.08 8.48
N LYS A 133 -23.81 21.08 7.15
CA LYS A 133 -22.83 21.80 6.32
C LYS A 133 -23.30 23.23 6.07
N ILE A 134 -24.57 23.42 5.71
CA ILE A 134 -25.11 24.72 5.32
C ILE A 134 -25.29 25.65 6.53
N ARG A 135 -25.68 25.14 7.71
CA ARG A 135 -25.92 25.98 8.88
C ARG A 135 -24.70 26.73 9.39
N LEU A 136 -23.50 26.24 9.10
CA LEU A 136 -22.24 26.91 9.45
C LEU A 136 -22.13 28.32 8.85
N LEU A 137 -22.80 28.59 7.72
CA LEU A 137 -22.87 29.92 7.11
C LEU A 137 -23.47 30.98 8.05
N TYR A 138 -24.37 30.57 8.96
CA TYR A 138 -24.96 31.47 9.95
C TYR A 138 -23.94 32.02 10.94
N TYR A 139 -22.90 31.23 11.24
CA TYR A 139 -21.92 31.54 12.28
C TYR A 139 -20.57 32.03 11.73
N ASN A 140 -20.27 31.81 10.44
CA ASN A 140 -18.94 31.98 9.86
C ASN A 140 -18.23 33.30 10.23
N GLN A 141 -18.92 34.44 10.08
CA GLN A 141 -18.35 35.75 10.43
C GLN A 141 -18.16 35.92 11.94
N PHE A 142 -19.10 35.43 12.75
CA PHE A 142 -19.02 35.49 14.21
C PHE A 142 -17.84 34.68 14.72
N ILE A 143 -17.73 33.43 14.28
CA ILE A 143 -16.68 32.49 14.67
C ILE A 143 -15.30 33.02 14.29
N LYS A 144 -15.14 33.58 13.08
CA LYS A 144 -13.87 34.19 12.65
C LYS A 144 -13.50 35.43 13.46
N ARG A 145 -14.47 36.28 13.77
CA ARG A 145 -14.23 37.51 14.56
C ARG A 145 -13.82 37.17 15.99
N GLU A 146 -14.51 36.23 16.62
CA GLU A 146 -14.28 35.83 18.00
C GLU A 146 -13.19 34.75 18.15
N LYS A 147 -12.61 34.27 17.04
CA LYS A 147 -11.59 33.21 16.99
C LYS A 147 -12.02 31.93 17.72
N LEU A 148 -13.23 31.48 17.45
CA LEU A 148 -13.77 30.25 18.00
C LEU A 148 -13.59 29.07 17.04
N HIS A 149 -13.80 27.88 17.55
CA HIS A 149 -13.99 26.64 16.79
C HIS A 149 -15.45 26.23 16.91
N LEU A 150 -16.09 25.94 15.79
CA LEU A 150 -17.46 25.46 15.73
C LEU A 150 -17.51 24.14 14.98
N TYR A 151 -18.01 23.12 15.64
CA TYR A 151 -18.23 21.78 15.12
C TYR A 151 -19.73 21.57 14.92
N SER A 152 -20.11 21.08 13.76
CA SER A 152 -21.50 20.86 13.37
C SER A 152 -21.69 19.40 13.00
N PHE A 153 -22.70 18.74 13.56
CA PHE A 153 -23.00 17.32 13.33
C PHE A 153 -24.49 17.10 13.55
N ARG A 154 -25.11 16.02 13.06
CA ARG A 154 -26.58 15.87 12.98
C ARG A 154 -27.33 16.32 14.23
N ASP A 155 -26.85 15.92 15.40
CA ASP A 155 -27.52 16.17 16.68
C ASP A 155 -27.25 17.55 17.31
N GLY A 156 -26.39 18.39 16.72
CA GLY A 156 -26.24 19.76 17.19
C GLY A 156 -25.01 20.53 16.69
N LEU A 157 -24.68 21.55 17.48
CA LEU A 157 -23.57 22.47 17.25
C LEU A 157 -22.79 22.62 18.55
N VAL A 158 -21.48 22.48 18.49
CA VAL A 158 -20.59 22.66 19.64
C VAL A 158 -19.57 23.73 19.31
N CYS A 159 -19.47 24.75 20.16
CA CYS A 159 -18.43 25.77 20.07
C CYS A 159 -17.39 25.62 21.19
N ALA A 160 -16.13 25.92 20.87
CA ALA A 160 -15.03 26.00 21.80
C ALA A 160 -14.15 27.21 21.51
N ASN A 161 -13.41 27.68 22.51
CA ASN A 161 -12.44 28.79 22.39
C ASN A 161 -11.00 28.32 22.14
N PHE A 162 -10.82 27.03 21.90
CA PHE A 162 -9.58 26.36 21.53
C PHE A 162 -9.95 25.06 20.76
N PRO A 163 -9.00 24.44 20.04
CA PRO A 163 -9.23 23.14 19.38
C PRO A 163 -9.70 22.09 20.39
N ASN A 164 -10.92 21.61 20.21
CA ASN A 164 -11.59 20.69 21.13
C ASN A 164 -12.65 19.91 20.37
N MET A 165 -12.21 19.18 19.35
CA MET A 165 -13.08 18.36 18.51
C MET A 165 -13.86 17.35 19.37
N PRO A 166 -15.21 17.40 19.37
CA PRO A 166 -16.02 16.40 20.06
C PRO A 166 -15.85 15.01 19.45
N GLU A 167 -15.94 13.97 20.28
CA GLU A 167 -15.85 12.58 19.82
C GLU A 167 -16.97 12.25 18.82
N ASP A 168 -18.22 12.56 19.15
CA ASP A 168 -19.38 12.35 18.26
C ASP A 168 -19.17 12.98 16.87
N TYR A 169 -18.57 14.18 16.84
CA TYR A 169 -18.23 14.86 15.59
C TYR A 169 -17.20 14.07 14.78
N LEU A 170 -16.11 13.63 15.42
CA LEU A 170 -15.03 12.89 14.77
C LEU A 170 -15.57 11.61 14.12
N TYR A 171 -16.35 10.83 14.87
CA TYR A 171 -16.93 9.59 14.38
C TYR A 171 -17.97 9.86 13.29
N GLU A 172 -18.90 10.81 13.46
CA GLU A 172 -19.89 11.12 12.43
C GLU A 172 -19.22 11.58 11.13
N ALA A 173 -18.26 12.52 11.21
CA ALA A 173 -17.57 13.03 10.04
C ALA A 173 -16.70 11.97 9.35
N PHE A 174 -16.04 11.09 10.12
CA PHE A 174 -15.28 9.98 9.57
C PHE A 174 -16.19 8.95 8.90
N TRP A 175 -17.31 8.59 9.50
CA TRP A 175 -18.24 7.59 8.95
C TRP A 175 -19.11 8.10 7.79
N GLU A 176 -19.00 9.38 7.40
CA GLU A 176 -19.46 9.85 6.09
C GLU A 176 -18.55 9.38 4.93
N THR A 177 -17.34 8.91 5.22
CA THR A 177 -16.42 8.34 4.23
C THR A 177 -16.86 6.92 3.81
N PRO A 178 -16.37 6.39 2.67
CA PRO A 178 -16.66 5.03 2.23
C PRO A 178 -15.77 3.96 2.92
N TYR A 179 -15.20 4.26 4.08
CA TYR A 179 -14.42 3.29 4.84
C TYR A 179 -15.34 2.38 5.67
N GLU A 180 -14.92 1.13 5.82
CA GLU A 180 -15.61 0.10 6.61
C GLU A 180 -14.55 -0.58 7.47
N PHE A 181 -14.34 -0.05 8.67
CA PHE A 181 -13.39 -0.58 9.65
C PHE A 181 -14.08 -1.47 10.67
N LYS A 182 -13.28 -2.31 11.33
CA LYS A 182 -13.78 -3.26 12.30
C LYS A 182 -14.20 -2.53 13.58
N ASP A 183 -15.30 -2.99 14.18
CA ASP A 183 -15.79 -2.51 15.48
C ASP A 183 -16.07 -0.99 15.49
N ASP A 184 -16.45 -0.44 14.34
CA ASP A 184 -16.68 1.00 14.10
C ASP A 184 -15.52 1.92 14.55
N GLY A 185 -14.29 1.39 14.59
CA GLY A 185 -13.08 2.12 14.98
C GLY A 185 -12.48 3.01 13.88
N LEU A 186 -11.43 3.74 14.25
CA LEU A 186 -10.69 4.66 13.36
C LEU A 186 -9.42 4.04 12.76
N ASP A 187 -9.08 2.81 13.13
CA ASP A 187 -7.92 2.07 12.63
C ASP A 187 -8.38 0.88 11.77
N CYS A 188 -7.87 0.79 10.55
CA CYS A 188 -8.13 -0.34 9.67
C CYS A 188 -7.61 -1.70 10.21
N GLY A 189 -6.73 -1.69 11.22
CA GLY A 189 -6.23 -2.87 11.92
C GLY A 189 -5.18 -3.69 11.15
N HIS A 190 -4.81 -3.27 9.94
CA HIS A 190 -3.82 -3.96 9.13
C HIS A 190 -2.39 -3.51 9.45
N LYS A 191 -1.50 -4.49 9.60
CA LYS A 191 -0.05 -4.25 9.69
C LYS A 191 0.51 -4.11 8.29
N ASP A 192 0.34 -2.92 7.71
CA ASP A 192 0.83 -2.59 6.38
C ASP A 192 2.04 -1.67 6.44
N ALA A 193 2.86 -1.73 5.39
CA ALA A 193 4.10 -0.95 5.32
C ALA A 193 3.83 0.55 5.27
N LEU A 194 2.70 0.96 4.71
CA LEU A 194 2.41 2.37 4.52
C LEU A 194 1.05 2.70 5.11
N ILE A 195 1.04 3.60 6.09
CA ILE A 195 -0.15 3.98 6.84
C ILE A 195 -0.26 5.51 6.83
N LEU A 196 -1.41 6.01 6.38
CA LEU A 196 -1.84 7.38 6.58
C LEU A 196 -2.34 7.50 8.02
N ASP A 197 -1.65 8.29 8.83
CA ASP A 197 -2.00 8.58 10.23
C ASP A 197 -2.46 10.03 10.34
N ILE A 198 -3.76 10.21 10.60
CA ILE A 198 -4.37 11.52 10.86
C ILE A 198 -4.64 11.60 12.36
N LYS A 199 -3.84 12.40 13.05
CA LYS A 199 -3.94 12.62 14.49
C LYS A 199 -4.85 13.81 14.79
N ILE A 200 -5.84 13.59 15.65
CA ILE A 200 -6.69 14.64 16.23
C ILE A 200 -6.12 14.99 17.61
N LYS A 201 -5.55 16.18 17.75
CA LYS A 201 -4.75 16.55 18.93
C LYS A 201 -5.60 16.66 20.19
N SER A 202 -6.78 17.26 20.11
CA SER A 202 -7.65 17.47 21.28
C SER A 202 -8.22 16.18 21.87
N ALA A 203 -8.58 15.23 21.00
CA ALA A 203 -9.16 13.94 21.39
C ALA A 203 -8.07 12.89 21.67
N ASN A 204 -6.82 13.15 21.25
CA ASN A 204 -5.73 12.17 21.25
C ASN A 204 -6.10 10.89 20.48
N GLU A 205 -6.87 11.04 19.40
CA GLU A 205 -7.33 9.96 18.53
C GLU A 205 -6.53 9.92 17.24
N HIS A 206 -6.45 8.73 16.65
CA HIS A 206 -5.70 8.48 15.41
C HIS A 206 -6.58 7.75 14.40
N ILE A 207 -6.77 8.35 13.23
CA ILE A 207 -7.34 7.66 12.07
C ILE A 207 -6.19 7.04 11.28
N ARG A 208 -6.19 5.72 11.15
CA ARG A 208 -5.11 4.94 10.52
C ARG A 208 -5.62 4.14 9.34
N ILE A 209 -5.12 4.52 8.16
CA ILE A 209 -5.57 3.96 6.88
C ILE A 209 -4.35 3.41 6.14
N CYS A 210 -4.31 2.11 5.92
CA CYS A 210 -3.22 1.49 5.16
C CYS A 210 -3.35 1.66 3.64
N GLU A 211 -2.25 1.45 2.92
CA GLU A 211 -2.21 1.46 1.44
C GLU A 211 -3.27 0.56 0.79
N ASN A 212 -3.58 -0.59 1.38
CA ASN A 212 -4.53 -1.55 0.82
C ASN A 212 -5.99 -1.14 1.06
N CYS A 213 -6.28 -0.48 2.17
CA CYS A 213 -7.62 0.01 2.50
C CYS A 213 -7.92 1.36 1.85
N ALA A 214 -6.89 2.16 1.60
CA ALA A 214 -7.01 3.53 1.11
C ALA A 214 -7.92 3.65 -0.14
N LYS A 215 -8.92 4.52 -0.03
CA LYS A 215 -9.93 4.77 -1.07
C LYS A 215 -9.60 6.04 -1.86
N GLU A 216 -10.37 6.28 -2.90
CA GLU A 216 -10.25 7.47 -3.75
C GLU A 216 -11.04 8.67 -3.19
N VAL A 217 -10.88 8.92 -1.89
CA VAL A 217 -11.45 10.06 -1.17
C VAL A 217 -10.37 10.80 -0.40
N SER A 218 -10.63 12.05 0.02
CA SER A 218 -9.78 12.76 0.98
C SER A 218 -10.43 12.72 2.35
N THR A 219 -9.93 11.89 3.26
CA THR A 219 -10.50 11.76 4.62
C THR A 219 -10.55 13.12 5.34
N VAL A 220 -9.50 13.92 5.19
CA VAL A 220 -9.43 15.25 5.82
C VAL A 220 -10.50 16.19 5.28
N GLN A 221 -10.88 16.10 4.01
CA GLN A 221 -11.95 16.92 3.45
C GLN A 221 -13.29 16.65 4.14
N TYR A 222 -13.60 15.38 4.47
CA TYR A 222 -14.79 15.04 5.26
C TYR A 222 -14.70 15.63 6.66
N LEU A 223 -13.58 15.44 7.34
CA LEU A 223 -13.34 15.96 8.69
C LEU A 223 -13.45 17.48 8.80
N ILE A 224 -13.04 18.25 7.79
CA ILE A 224 -13.12 19.72 7.84
C ILE A 224 -14.42 20.27 7.24
N SER A 225 -15.21 19.45 6.53
CA SER A 225 -16.41 19.91 5.82
C SER A 225 -17.50 20.45 6.74
N GLN A 226 -17.46 20.07 8.02
CA GLN A 226 -18.42 20.47 9.04
C GLN A 226 -17.77 21.26 10.19
N ILE A 227 -16.58 21.83 9.96
CA ILE A 227 -15.89 22.74 10.88
C ILE A 227 -15.97 24.17 10.37
N CYS A 228 -16.24 25.11 11.28
CA CYS A 228 -15.96 26.52 11.06
C CYS A 228 -14.95 27.01 12.10
N ALA A 229 -13.78 27.43 11.64
CA ALA A 229 -12.72 28.03 12.46
C ALA A 229 -11.86 28.97 11.60
N VAL A 230 -10.98 29.75 12.24
CA VAL A 230 -9.98 30.56 11.51
C VAL A 230 -8.95 29.65 10.84
N GLU A 231 -8.49 28.63 11.57
CA GLU A 231 -7.55 27.60 11.10
C GLU A 231 -8.14 26.21 11.37
N PRO A 232 -8.93 25.61 10.47
CA PRO A 232 -9.60 24.33 10.71
C PRO A 232 -8.68 23.11 10.90
N LEU A 233 -7.36 23.29 10.73
CA LEU A 233 -6.36 22.23 10.81
C LEU A 233 -5.45 22.35 12.03
N ASP A 234 -5.64 23.36 12.87
CA ASP A 234 -4.82 23.53 14.06
C ASP A 234 -4.91 22.31 15.01
N ASP A 235 -6.05 21.62 15.00
CA ASP A 235 -6.30 20.36 15.71
C ASP A 235 -5.84 19.08 14.98
N ILE A 236 -5.49 19.17 13.70
CA ILE A 236 -5.25 17.99 12.85
C ILE A 236 -3.78 17.95 12.44
N GLU A 237 -3.13 16.81 12.68
CA GLU A 237 -1.78 16.53 12.17
C GLU A 237 -1.83 15.32 11.24
N ILE A 238 -1.29 15.46 10.03
CA ILE A 238 -1.33 14.42 9.01
C ILE A 238 0.10 13.94 8.78
N SER A 239 0.31 12.65 8.97
CA SER A 239 1.59 12.01 8.74
C SER A 239 1.43 10.69 7.98
N ILE A 240 2.49 10.27 7.31
CA ILE A 240 2.57 8.96 6.66
C ILE A 240 3.66 8.17 7.35
N LEU A 241 3.26 7.07 7.97
CA LEU A 241 4.16 6.09 8.55
C LEU A 241 4.65 5.14 7.45
N HIS A 242 5.96 4.95 7.37
CA HIS A 242 6.59 4.12 6.35
C HIS A 242 7.92 3.51 6.82
N PRO A 243 8.27 2.28 6.38
CA PRO A 243 9.56 1.67 6.68
C PRO A 243 10.67 2.15 5.73
N TYR A 244 10.34 2.95 4.71
CA TYR A 244 11.29 3.38 3.67
C TYR A 244 12.20 4.53 4.12
N HIS A 245 13.04 4.28 5.11
CA HIS A 245 13.94 5.28 5.68
C HIS A 245 15.30 4.68 5.99
N SER A 246 16.37 5.46 5.88
CA SER A 246 17.67 5.06 6.40
C SER A 246 17.69 5.11 7.95
N ALA A 247 18.71 4.54 8.58
CA ALA A 247 18.83 4.51 10.05
C ALA A 247 18.86 5.91 10.71
N LYS A 248 19.11 6.98 9.93
CA LYS A 248 19.14 8.39 10.41
C LYS A 248 17.87 9.16 10.10
N GLU A 249 16.96 8.58 9.33
CA GLU A 249 15.71 9.22 8.91
C GLU A 249 14.53 8.69 9.74
N SER A 250 13.52 9.53 9.92
CA SER A 250 12.28 9.15 10.58
C SER A 250 11.45 8.22 9.68
N GLY A 251 10.83 7.19 10.26
CA GLY A 251 9.81 6.37 9.59
C GLY A 251 8.44 7.06 9.50
N SER A 252 8.39 8.38 9.67
CA SER A 252 7.19 9.20 9.61
C SER A 252 7.48 10.46 8.83
N GLU A 253 6.69 10.72 7.79
CA GLU A 253 6.73 11.94 6.99
C GLU A 253 5.51 12.81 7.29
N LYS A 254 5.71 14.07 7.66
CA LYS A 254 4.58 15.01 7.83
C LYS A 254 4.11 15.52 6.47
N VAL A 255 2.80 15.55 6.26
CA VAL A 255 2.21 16.09 5.03
C VAL A 255 2.01 17.59 5.18
N GLU A 256 2.88 18.37 4.55
CA GLU A 256 2.90 19.83 4.67
C GLU A 256 2.88 20.53 3.29
N GLY A 257 2.85 21.87 3.29
CA GLY A 257 3.04 22.68 2.09
C GLY A 257 1.96 22.50 1.01
N ASP A 258 2.40 22.32 -0.25
CA ASP A 258 1.51 22.20 -1.41
C ASP A 258 0.73 20.88 -1.42
N THR A 259 1.35 19.78 -0.98
CA THR A 259 0.72 18.46 -0.87
C THR A 259 -0.48 18.51 0.08
N LEU A 260 -0.29 19.14 1.24
CA LEU A 260 -1.39 19.36 2.19
C LEU A 260 -2.51 20.18 1.55
N LYS A 261 -2.20 21.29 0.86
CA LYS A 261 -3.21 22.12 0.19
C LYS A 261 -4.04 21.36 -0.84
N LYS A 262 -3.40 20.50 -1.65
CA LYS A 262 -4.08 19.64 -2.63
C LYS A 262 -4.98 18.61 -1.96
N TYR A 263 -4.50 18.00 -0.89
CA TYR A 263 -5.25 17.01 -0.11
C TYR A 263 -6.50 17.63 0.52
N LEU A 264 -6.40 18.84 1.07
CA LEU A 264 -7.53 19.58 1.67
C LEU A 264 -8.63 19.93 0.68
N ARG A 265 -8.27 20.21 -0.57
CA ARG A 265 -9.21 20.55 -1.64
C ARG A 265 -9.87 19.33 -2.28
N GLY A 266 -9.45 18.13 -1.91
CA GLY A 266 -9.85 16.89 -2.56
C GLY A 266 -9.24 16.71 -3.96
N GLU A 267 -8.23 17.50 -4.33
CA GLU A 267 -7.46 17.32 -5.58
C GLU A 267 -6.55 16.09 -5.50
N LEU A 268 -6.24 15.67 -4.27
CA LEU A 268 -5.45 14.51 -3.93
C LEU A 268 -6.26 13.67 -2.92
N ASN A 269 -6.24 12.35 -3.08
CA ASN A 269 -6.98 11.40 -2.27
C ASN A 269 -6.05 10.49 -1.48
N ASP A 270 -6.56 9.77 -0.48
CA ASP A 270 -5.78 8.95 0.45
C ASP A 270 -4.87 7.95 -0.28
N ARG A 271 -5.42 7.27 -1.30
CA ARG A 271 -4.67 6.30 -2.12
C ARG A 271 -3.54 6.95 -2.92
N THR A 272 -3.83 8.08 -3.58
CA THR A 272 -2.84 8.81 -4.40
C THR A 272 -1.76 9.46 -3.52
N LEU A 273 -2.12 9.93 -2.33
CA LEU A 273 -1.19 10.44 -1.31
C LEU A 273 -0.14 9.39 -0.97
N LEU A 274 -0.61 8.22 -0.51
CA LEU A 274 0.21 7.08 -0.14
C LEU A 274 1.12 6.64 -1.30
N SER A 275 0.57 6.47 -2.50
CA SER A 275 1.36 6.06 -3.68
C SER A 275 2.43 7.08 -4.08
N THR A 276 2.17 8.39 -3.89
CA THR A 276 3.11 9.46 -4.25
C THR A 276 4.29 9.46 -3.29
N ILE A 277 4.03 9.42 -1.98
CA ILE A 277 5.08 9.37 -0.95
C ILE A 277 5.89 8.10 -1.10
N LYS A 278 5.24 6.95 -1.36
CA LYS A 278 5.93 5.69 -1.62
C LYS A 278 6.94 5.79 -2.76
N ARG A 279 6.53 6.36 -3.89
CA ARG A 279 7.41 6.53 -5.06
C ARG A 279 8.57 7.48 -4.76
N GLU A 280 8.31 8.56 -4.03
CA GLU A 280 9.33 9.53 -3.63
C GLU A 280 10.38 8.90 -2.71
N LYS A 281 9.95 8.20 -1.65
CA LYS A 281 10.85 7.55 -0.68
C LYS A 281 11.62 6.37 -1.29
N LEU A 282 11.01 5.57 -2.15
CA LEU A 282 11.74 4.55 -2.91
C LEU A 282 12.78 5.17 -3.85
N GLY A 283 12.44 6.30 -4.47
CA GLY A 283 13.38 7.06 -5.31
C GLY A 283 14.55 7.65 -4.53
N SER A 284 14.34 8.14 -3.31
CA SER A 284 15.41 8.66 -2.46
C SER A 284 16.31 7.54 -1.94
N LEU A 285 15.76 6.39 -1.56
CA LEU A 285 16.54 5.23 -1.12
C LEU A 285 17.46 4.67 -2.21
N LYS A 286 17.03 4.69 -3.48
CA LYS A 286 17.88 4.29 -4.62
C LYS A 286 19.02 5.27 -4.90
N LYS A 287 18.84 6.55 -4.56
CA LYS A 287 19.87 7.60 -4.77
C LYS A 287 20.79 7.77 -3.57
N GLY A 288 20.34 7.36 -2.37
CA GLY A 288 21.12 7.43 -1.15
C GLY A 288 22.29 6.47 -1.20
N GLY A 289 23.50 6.95 -0.89
CA GLY A 289 24.72 6.12 -0.90
C GLY A 289 24.82 5.06 0.21
N ASN A 290 23.75 4.82 0.97
CA ASN A 290 23.70 3.84 2.05
C ASN A 290 22.70 2.74 1.69
N SER A 291 23.16 1.49 1.67
CA SER A 291 22.30 0.31 1.48
C SER A 291 21.30 0.21 2.63
N THR A 292 20.01 0.24 2.30
CA THR A 292 18.88 0.07 3.23
C THR A 292 18.07 -1.15 2.83
N TYR A 293 17.80 -2.04 3.78
CA TYR A 293 17.09 -3.29 3.56
C TYR A 293 15.73 -3.30 4.28
N VAL A 294 14.65 -3.57 3.53
CA VAL A 294 13.27 -3.52 4.04
C VAL A 294 12.49 -4.75 3.59
N ILE A 295 11.82 -5.42 4.53
CA ILE A 295 10.90 -6.53 4.27
C ILE A 295 9.52 -6.17 4.82
N GLY A 296 8.56 -5.93 3.93
CA GLY A 296 7.20 -5.57 4.33
C GLY A 296 7.20 -4.30 5.19
N THR A 297 6.84 -4.43 6.47
CA THR A 297 6.81 -3.35 7.47
C THR A 297 8.12 -3.20 8.25
N GLU A 298 9.05 -4.14 8.13
CA GLU A 298 10.26 -4.19 8.92
C GLU A 298 11.44 -3.57 8.17
N ASN A 299 12.12 -2.64 8.84
CA ASN A 299 13.31 -1.98 8.32
C ASN A 299 14.55 -2.50 9.08
N TYR A 300 15.47 -3.10 8.33
CA TYR A 300 16.72 -3.66 8.84
C TYR A 300 17.89 -2.66 8.73
N GLY A 301 17.63 -1.45 8.20
CA GLY A 301 18.66 -0.44 7.97
C GLY A 301 19.76 -0.99 7.07
N SER A 302 21.01 -0.82 7.51
CA SER A 302 22.19 -1.34 6.79
C SER A 302 22.69 -2.69 7.31
N ASP A 303 21.93 -3.36 8.20
CA ASP A 303 22.30 -4.68 8.73
C ASP A 303 21.96 -5.79 7.72
N LEU A 304 22.97 -6.14 6.91
CA LEU A 304 22.85 -7.19 5.90
C LEU A 304 22.66 -8.58 6.53
N ASP A 305 23.26 -8.85 7.69
CA ASP A 305 23.19 -10.16 8.33
C ASP A 305 21.79 -10.41 8.88
N ALA A 306 21.20 -9.43 9.57
CA ALA A 306 19.82 -9.51 10.03
C ALA A 306 18.83 -9.67 8.87
N PHE A 307 19.02 -8.91 7.80
CA PHE A 307 18.19 -9.00 6.59
C PHE A 307 18.24 -10.41 5.96
N VAL A 308 19.44 -10.95 5.71
CA VAL A 308 19.60 -12.27 5.07
C VAL A 308 19.08 -13.40 5.96
N ASN A 309 19.20 -13.26 7.28
CA ASN A 309 18.64 -14.22 8.24
C ASN A 309 17.11 -14.23 8.21
N ALA A 310 16.47 -13.07 8.04
CA ALA A 310 15.02 -12.94 7.91
C ALA A 310 14.46 -13.50 6.59
N LEU A 311 15.28 -13.63 5.54
CA LEU A 311 14.82 -14.20 4.27
C LEU A 311 14.44 -15.68 4.40
N SER A 312 13.47 -16.12 3.60
CA SER A 312 13.08 -17.52 3.44
C SER A 312 13.46 -18.03 2.06
N GLY A 313 14.14 -19.18 1.99
CA GLY A 313 14.59 -19.77 0.74
C GLY A 313 15.86 -20.63 0.87
N PRO A 314 16.37 -21.17 -0.24
CA PRO A 314 17.55 -22.02 -0.28
C PRO A 314 18.78 -21.33 0.32
N PRO A 315 19.61 -22.06 1.10
CA PRO A 315 20.79 -21.48 1.75
C PRO A 315 21.83 -20.96 0.73
N GLU A 316 21.89 -21.59 -0.44
CA GLU A 316 22.78 -21.17 -1.53
C GLU A 316 22.38 -19.81 -2.11
N GLU A 317 21.07 -19.55 -2.26
CA GLU A 317 20.57 -18.25 -2.71
C GLU A 317 20.86 -17.18 -1.65
N LYS A 318 20.67 -17.49 -0.37
CA LYS A 318 21.03 -16.58 0.73
C LYS A 318 22.51 -16.22 0.72
N ALA A 319 23.39 -17.21 0.55
CA ALA A 319 24.84 -16.99 0.47
C ALA A 319 25.21 -16.10 -0.73
N THR A 320 24.53 -16.30 -1.86
CA THR A 320 24.72 -15.49 -3.08
C THR A 320 24.29 -14.05 -2.87
N ILE A 321 23.09 -13.84 -2.34
CA ILE A 321 22.55 -12.51 -2.02
C ILE A 321 23.49 -11.79 -1.05
N LYS A 322 23.94 -12.47 0.01
CA LYS A 322 24.90 -11.91 0.98
C LYS A 322 26.21 -11.51 0.32
N SER A 323 26.79 -12.40 -0.49
CA SER A 323 28.06 -12.13 -1.18
C SER A 323 27.94 -10.97 -2.15
N PHE A 324 26.84 -10.90 -2.91
CA PHE A 324 26.56 -9.83 -3.87
C PHE A 324 26.37 -8.48 -3.16
N LEU A 325 25.47 -8.38 -2.18
CA LEU A 325 25.17 -7.12 -1.48
C LEU A 325 26.35 -6.61 -0.64
N THR A 326 27.30 -7.49 -0.27
CA THR A 326 28.57 -7.07 0.34
C THR A 326 29.49 -6.37 -0.66
N ALA A 327 29.49 -6.83 -1.92
CA ALA A 327 30.33 -6.27 -2.98
C ALA A 327 29.69 -5.04 -3.64
N VAL A 328 28.36 -5.04 -3.77
CA VAL A 328 27.56 -3.98 -4.38
C VAL A 328 26.52 -3.52 -3.36
N PRO A 329 26.80 -2.46 -2.58
CA PRO A 329 25.89 -1.96 -1.57
C PRO A 329 24.69 -1.28 -2.23
N GLU A 330 23.63 -2.06 -2.48
CA GLU A 330 22.36 -1.60 -3.04
C GLU A 330 21.22 -1.75 -2.02
N SER A 331 20.26 -0.82 -2.04
CA SER A 331 19.08 -0.87 -1.19
C SER A 331 18.05 -1.87 -1.74
N VAL A 332 17.54 -2.76 -0.90
CA VAL A 332 16.56 -3.79 -1.30
C VAL A 332 15.26 -3.61 -0.53
N VAL A 333 14.16 -3.48 -1.26
CA VAL A 333 12.82 -3.32 -0.68
C VAL A 333 11.88 -4.38 -1.26
N ILE A 334 11.43 -5.31 -0.42
CA ILE A 334 10.59 -6.46 -0.80
C ILE A 334 9.38 -6.61 0.13
N ARG A 335 8.38 -7.40 -0.24
CA ARG A 335 7.15 -7.61 0.54
C ARG A 335 7.15 -8.89 1.37
N SER A 336 7.58 -10.02 0.79
CA SER A 336 7.30 -11.36 1.35
C SER A 336 8.51 -12.04 2.00
N GLY A 337 9.67 -11.38 2.01
CA GLY A 337 10.89 -11.93 2.63
C GLY A 337 11.42 -13.17 1.93
N LYS A 338 11.06 -13.43 0.66
CA LYS A 338 11.53 -14.60 -0.09
C LYS A 338 12.82 -14.27 -0.84
N THR A 339 13.79 -15.19 -0.85
CA THR A 339 15.03 -15.04 -1.64
C THR A 339 14.74 -14.85 -3.13
N SER A 340 13.73 -15.54 -3.66
CA SER A 340 13.29 -15.38 -5.06
C SER A 340 12.85 -13.95 -5.38
N GLU A 341 12.21 -13.26 -4.43
CA GLU A 341 11.76 -11.87 -4.61
C GLU A 341 12.94 -10.90 -4.65
N VAL A 342 13.94 -11.11 -3.78
CA VAL A 342 15.21 -10.36 -3.81
C VAL A 342 15.93 -10.57 -5.14
N LEU A 343 16.04 -11.82 -5.59
CA LEU A 343 16.71 -12.13 -6.85
C LEU A 343 16.00 -11.44 -8.02
N VAL A 344 14.67 -11.47 -8.09
CA VAL A 344 13.90 -10.75 -9.12
C VAL A 344 14.16 -9.24 -9.07
N HIS A 345 14.24 -8.65 -7.88
CA HIS A 345 14.54 -7.23 -7.71
C HIS A 345 15.90 -6.85 -8.30
N LEU A 346 16.92 -7.67 -8.04
CA LEU A 346 18.31 -7.41 -8.46
C LEU A 346 18.62 -7.88 -9.90
N TRP A 347 17.82 -8.79 -10.45
CA TRP A 347 18.13 -9.47 -11.71
C TRP A 347 18.24 -8.53 -12.91
N ASP A 348 17.40 -7.49 -12.95
CA ASP A 348 17.31 -6.64 -14.14
C ASP A 348 18.61 -5.89 -14.42
N GLU A 349 19.28 -5.41 -13.37
CA GLU A 349 20.52 -4.64 -13.47
C GLU A 349 21.77 -5.51 -13.22
N HIS A 350 21.67 -6.57 -12.40
CA HIS A 350 22.83 -7.29 -11.85
C HIS A 350 22.86 -8.81 -12.13
N TRP A 351 22.10 -9.34 -13.09
CA TRP A 351 22.05 -10.79 -13.33
C TRP A 351 23.43 -11.45 -13.55
N ARG A 352 24.38 -10.79 -14.25
CA ARG A 352 25.72 -11.35 -14.47
C ARG A 352 26.49 -11.45 -13.17
N ASP A 353 26.51 -10.39 -12.38
CA ASP A 353 27.22 -10.36 -11.10
C ASP A 353 26.65 -11.40 -10.14
N LEU A 354 25.32 -11.55 -10.10
CA LEU A 354 24.67 -12.61 -9.32
C LEU A 354 25.14 -14.01 -9.74
N VAL A 355 25.27 -14.29 -11.04
CA VAL A 355 25.78 -15.58 -11.53
C VAL A 355 27.26 -15.77 -11.16
N VAL A 356 28.08 -14.71 -11.24
CA VAL A 356 29.49 -14.75 -10.82
C VAL A 356 29.61 -15.11 -9.34
N HIS A 357 28.84 -14.44 -8.48
CA HIS A 357 28.82 -14.69 -7.03
C HIS A 357 28.22 -16.07 -6.67
N HIS A 358 27.36 -16.64 -7.52
CA HIS A 358 26.78 -17.96 -7.31
C HIS A 358 27.69 -19.12 -7.79
N THR A 359 28.53 -18.86 -8.80
CA THR A 359 29.36 -19.87 -9.48
C THR A 359 30.81 -19.40 -9.63
N SER A 360 31.20 -18.90 -10.80
CA SER A 360 32.51 -18.33 -11.10
C SER A 360 32.44 -17.41 -12.32
N LYS A 361 33.45 -16.55 -12.47
CA LYS A 361 33.56 -15.63 -13.62
C LYS A 361 33.57 -16.36 -14.97
N SER A 362 34.29 -17.48 -15.06
CA SER A 362 34.38 -18.28 -16.29
C SER A 362 33.07 -18.95 -16.71
N HIS A 363 32.17 -19.24 -15.76
CA HIS A 363 30.84 -19.74 -16.06
C HIS A 363 29.87 -18.62 -16.45
N ALA A 364 29.96 -17.47 -15.80
CA ALA A 364 29.16 -16.30 -16.16
C ALA A 364 29.46 -15.81 -17.59
N ASP A 365 30.73 -15.83 -18.02
CA ASP A 365 31.16 -15.42 -19.36
C ASP A 365 30.58 -16.30 -20.48
N ARG A 366 30.17 -17.54 -20.18
CA ARG A 366 29.50 -18.43 -21.15
C ARG A 366 28.06 -18.02 -21.42
N ILE A 367 27.46 -17.21 -20.54
CA ILE A 367 26.10 -16.71 -20.67
C ILE A 367 26.18 -15.32 -21.32
N THR A 368 26.02 -15.28 -22.63
CA THR A 368 26.15 -14.04 -23.41
C THR A 368 24.92 -13.14 -23.27
N GLU A 369 23.74 -13.72 -23.13
CA GLU A 369 22.46 -13.01 -23.05
C GLU A 369 21.75 -13.23 -21.73
N LYS A 370 20.92 -12.25 -21.33
CA LYS A 370 20.12 -12.34 -20.12
C LYS A 370 19.14 -13.53 -20.22
N PRO A 371 19.21 -14.50 -19.29
CA PRO A 371 18.28 -15.63 -19.28
C PRO A 371 16.82 -15.17 -19.08
N LYS A 372 15.89 -15.78 -19.83
CA LYS A 372 14.44 -15.48 -19.76
C LYS A 372 13.71 -16.23 -18.65
N ASN A 373 14.31 -17.29 -18.12
CA ASN A 373 13.72 -18.08 -17.03
C ASN A 373 13.79 -17.32 -15.70
N ALA A 374 13.04 -17.78 -14.70
CA ALA A 374 13.05 -17.20 -13.36
C ALA A 374 14.48 -17.24 -12.77
N PRO A 375 14.94 -16.17 -12.07
CA PRO A 375 16.29 -16.08 -11.53
C PRO A 375 16.74 -17.30 -10.72
N SER A 376 15.89 -17.78 -9.81
CA SER A 376 16.16 -18.97 -8.99
C SER A 376 16.40 -20.23 -9.83
N GLN A 377 15.66 -20.40 -10.92
CA GLN A 377 15.84 -21.55 -11.82
C GLN A 377 17.18 -21.46 -12.56
N VAL A 378 17.53 -20.27 -13.03
CA VAL A 378 18.81 -20.01 -13.70
C VAL A 378 19.98 -20.29 -12.76
N LEU A 379 19.92 -19.79 -11.52
CA LEU A 379 20.96 -20.04 -10.52
C LEU A 379 21.08 -21.54 -10.21
N CYS A 380 19.97 -22.24 -10.04
CA CYS A 380 19.97 -23.69 -9.84
C CYS A 380 20.63 -24.45 -11.01
N ASP A 381 20.27 -24.13 -12.26
CA ASP A 381 20.79 -24.82 -13.44
C ASP A 381 22.26 -24.50 -13.71
N THR A 382 22.66 -23.24 -13.49
CA THR A 382 24.06 -22.81 -13.58
C THR A 382 24.92 -23.47 -12.50
N ARG A 383 24.41 -23.63 -11.28
CA ARG A 383 25.11 -24.34 -10.21
C ARG A 383 25.30 -25.82 -10.52
N LYS A 384 24.29 -26.51 -11.03
CA LYS A 384 24.42 -27.90 -11.48
C LYS A 384 25.53 -28.05 -12.53
N THR A 385 25.56 -27.14 -13.49
CA THR A 385 26.58 -27.12 -14.54
C THR A 385 27.97 -26.82 -13.94
N PHE A 386 28.06 -25.89 -13.00
CA PHE A 386 29.32 -25.55 -12.31
C PHE A 386 29.86 -26.72 -11.49
N VAL A 387 29.02 -27.35 -10.65
CA VAL A 387 29.39 -28.54 -9.85
C VAL A 387 29.79 -29.69 -10.78
N SER A 388 29.08 -29.86 -11.90
CA SER A 388 29.46 -30.88 -12.89
C SER A 388 30.86 -30.65 -13.47
N ALA A 389 31.21 -29.40 -13.77
CA ALA A 389 32.49 -29.04 -14.32
C ALA A 389 33.62 -29.15 -13.29
N ASP A 390 33.37 -28.79 -12.04
CA ASP A 390 34.35 -28.87 -10.94
C ASP A 390 34.67 -30.34 -10.58
N VAL A 391 33.64 -31.18 -10.46
CA VAL A 391 33.80 -32.63 -10.26
C VAL A 391 34.59 -33.25 -11.41
N VAL A 392 34.27 -32.90 -12.67
CA VAL A 392 35.01 -33.42 -13.84
C VAL A 392 36.44 -32.91 -13.89
N ALA A 393 36.69 -31.64 -13.55
CA ALA A 393 38.04 -31.06 -13.52
C ALA A 393 38.94 -31.66 -12.42
N SER A 394 38.34 -32.20 -11.34
CA SER A 394 39.08 -32.88 -10.27
C SER A 394 39.52 -34.32 -10.62
N LEU A 395 39.06 -34.85 -11.76
CA LEU A 395 39.38 -36.21 -12.21
C LEU A 395 40.51 -36.20 -13.25
N PRO A 396 41.39 -37.24 -13.26
CA PRO A 396 42.50 -37.31 -14.20
C PRO A 396 42.03 -37.48 -15.65
N GLU A 397 42.65 -36.76 -16.59
CA GLU A 397 42.43 -36.96 -18.03
C GLU A 397 43.27 -38.14 -18.56
N PHE A 398 42.63 -39.00 -19.37
CA PHE A 398 43.29 -40.11 -20.04
C PHE A 398 43.79 -39.68 -21.42
N LYS A 399 45.09 -39.83 -21.72
CA LYS A 399 45.70 -39.28 -22.95
C LYS A 399 45.38 -40.07 -24.22
N LYS A 400 44.95 -41.34 -24.13
CA LYS A 400 44.54 -42.20 -25.27
C LYS A 400 43.58 -43.33 -24.82
N PRO A 401 42.37 -43.01 -24.33
CA PRO A 401 41.46 -44.03 -23.81
C PRO A 401 40.89 -44.87 -24.96
N GLY A 402 40.86 -46.19 -24.78
CA GLY A 402 40.15 -47.09 -25.67
C GLY A 402 38.62 -46.92 -25.55
N PRO A 403 37.84 -47.58 -26.42
CA PRO A 403 36.39 -47.43 -26.44
C PRO A 403 35.71 -47.83 -25.12
N MET A 404 36.17 -48.87 -24.42
CA MET A 404 35.59 -49.26 -23.12
C MET A 404 35.94 -48.25 -22.02
N THR A 405 37.17 -47.75 -22.04
CA THR A 405 37.63 -46.70 -21.12
C THR A 405 36.82 -45.42 -21.28
N LYS A 406 36.51 -45.01 -22.52
CA LYS A 406 35.67 -43.81 -22.78
C LYS A 406 34.25 -43.98 -22.24
N LEU A 407 33.63 -45.14 -22.49
CA LEU A 407 32.30 -45.45 -21.96
C LEU A 407 32.30 -45.41 -20.41
N ALA A 408 33.25 -46.11 -19.78
CA ALA A 408 33.33 -46.19 -18.32
C ALA A 408 33.63 -44.82 -17.69
N ASP A 409 34.52 -44.02 -18.28
CA ASP A 409 34.83 -42.65 -17.83
C ASP A 409 33.61 -41.72 -17.96
N ASN A 410 32.90 -41.77 -19.09
CA ASN A 410 31.67 -41.00 -19.31
C ASN A 410 30.57 -41.36 -18.29
N LEU A 411 30.32 -42.65 -18.08
CA LEU A 411 29.29 -43.12 -17.14
C LEU A 411 29.67 -42.84 -15.69
N ALA A 412 30.94 -42.98 -15.32
CA ALA A 412 31.44 -42.63 -13.99
C ALA A 412 31.30 -41.13 -13.70
N LYS A 413 31.64 -40.28 -14.68
CA LYS A 413 31.44 -38.83 -14.57
C LYS A 413 29.95 -38.48 -14.46
N ALA A 414 29.09 -39.08 -15.28
CA ALA A 414 27.64 -38.89 -15.21
C ALA A 414 27.08 -39.33 -13.84
N ALA A 415 27.55 -40.44 -13.28
CA ALA A 415 27.16 -40.93 -11.96
C ALA A 415 27.60 -39.99 -10.83
N LYS A 416 28.85 -39.50 -10.87
CA LYS A 416 29.38 -38.55 -9.88
C LYS A 416 28.68 -37.18 -9.93
N VAL A 417 28.27 -36.72 -11.11
CA VAL A 417 27.65 -35.41 -11.31
C VAL A 417 26.16 -35.41 -10.95
N GLY A 418 25.41 -36.42 -11.36
CA GLY A 418 23.95 -36.39 -11.32
C GLY A 418 23.29 -37.73 -10.97
N GLY A 419 24.05 -38.66 -10.39
CA GLY A 419 23.54 -39.97 -9.98
C GLY A 419 22.91 -40.77 -11.11
N CYS A 420 21.99 -41.68 -10.78
CA CYS A 420 21.36 -42.58 -11.75
C CYS A 420 20.64 -41.84 -12.90
N GLY A 421 20.10 -40.63 -12.65
CA GLY A 421 19.40 -39.84 -13.66
C GLY A 421 20.29 -39.41 -14.82
N MET A 422 21.50 -38.93 -14.52
CA MET A 422 22.48 -38.56 -15.56
C MET A 422 23.12 -39.77 -16.24
N VAL A 423 23.34 -40.87 -15.50
CA VAL A 423 23.82 -42.14 -16.08
C VAL A 423 22.86 -42.67 -17.14
N ASN A 424 21.54 -42.65 -16.86
CA ASN A 424 20.53 -43.07 -17.84
C ASN A 424 20.48 -42.18 -19.09
N THR A 425 20.75 -40.88 -18.94
CA THR A 425 20.78 -39.94 -20.06
C THR A 425 22.02 -40.17 -20.92
N ALA A 426 23.19 -40.36 -20.30
CA ALA A 426 24.44 -40.71 -20.97
C ALA A 426 24.31 -42.06 -21.70
N PHE A 427 23.69 -43.04 -21.03
CA PHE A 427 23.41 -44.36 -21.60
C PHE A 427 22.59 -44.30 -22.90
N ALA A 428 21.57 -43.44 -22.98
CA ALA A 428 20.72 -43.31 -24.18
C ALA A 428 21.44 -42.70 -25.40
N SER A 429 22.58 -42.02 -25.17
CA SER A 429 23.33 -41.31 -26.23
C SER A 429 24.39 -42.17 -26.93
N GLU A 430 24.77 -43.31 -26.35
CA GLU A 430 25.83 -44.18 -26.90
C GLU A 430 25.25 -45.39 -27.67
N THR A 431 25.69 -45.58 -28.92
CA THR A 431 25.36 -46.79 -29.72
C THR A 431 26.20 -47.98 -29.27
N MET A 432 25.59 -48.89 -28.52
CA MET A 432 26.27 -50.01 -27.89
C MET A 432 26.27 -51.27 -28.78
N LYS A 433 27.43 -51.65 -29.31
CA LYS A 433 27.61 -52.91 -30.05
C LYS A 433 28.50 -53.87 -29.24
N GLY A 434 27.90 -54.87 -28.61
CA GLY A 434 28.60 -55.94 -27.90
C GLY A 434 28.06 -56.21 -26.49
N SER A 435 28.13 -57.46 -26.05
CA SER A 435 27.63 -57.94 -24.76
C SER A 435 28.34 -57.26 -23.57
N ASN A 436 29.67 -57.12 -23.65
CA ASN A 436 30.48 -56.49 -22.60
C ASN A 436 30.11 -55.02 -22.33
N TYR A 437 29.83 -54.24 -23.39
CA TYR A 437 29.44 -52.83 -23.26
C TYR A 437 28.09 -52.68 -22.54
N ARG A 438 27.14 -53.59 -22.85
CA ARG A 438 25.82 -53.64 -22.19
C ARG A 438 25.96 -53.99 -20.71
N SER A 439 26.79 -54.97 -20.37
CA SER A 439 26.99 -55.37 -18.98
C SER A 439 27.68 -54.30 -18.13
N VAL A 440 28.70 -53.62 -18.67
CA VAL A 440 29.39 -52.51 -17.98
C VAL A 440 28.44 -51.35 -17.73
N SER A 441 27.61 -50.98 -18.70
CA SER A 441 26.65 -49.88 -18.52
C SER A 441 25.55 -50.18 -17.53
N ALA A 442 25.01 -51.40 -17.57
CA ALA A 442 24.07 -51.85 -16.57
C ALA A 442 24.69 -51.85 -15.16
N ALA A 443 25.99 -52.18 -15.04
CA ALA A 443 26.70 -52.15 -13.76
C ALA A 443 26.83 -50.72 -13.21
N PHE A 444 27.08 -49.70 -14.05
CA PHE A 444 27.10 -48.30 -13.61
C PHE A 444 25.72 -47.79 -13.17
N ILE A 445 24.64 -48.22 -13.83
CA ILE A 445 23.27 -47.87 -13.42
C ILE A 445 22.96 -48.47 -12.04
N LEU A 446 23.24 -49.76 -11.85
CA LEU A 446 23.00 -50.46 -10.58
C LEU A 446 23.95 -50.03 -9.46
N ALA A 447 25.16 -49.59 -9.80
CA ALA A 447 26.10 -49.00 -8.84
C ALA A 447 25.64 -47.62 -8.35
N ALA A 448 24.97 -46.84 -9.21
CA ALA A 448 24.42 -45.54 -8.86
C ALA A 448 23.08 -45.65 -8.09
N ASP A 449 22.25 -46.64 -8.41
CA ASP A 449 21.03 -46.98 -7.67
C ASP A 449 20.72 -48.50 -7.79
N PRO A 450 20.86 -49.27 -6.70
CA PRO A 450 20.59 -50.71 -6.71
C PRO A 450 19.14 -51.10 -7.07
N ALA A 451 18.18 -50.18 -6.93
CA ALA A 451 16.77 -50.40 -7.26
C ALA A 451 16.39 -49.89 -8.66
N ALA A 452 17.35 -49.36 -9.43
CA ALA A 452 17.08 -48.78 -10.74
C ALA A 452 16.59 -49.82 -11.75
N LYS A 453 15.55 -49.44 -12.50
CA LYS A 453 15.06 -50.24 -13.63
C LYS A 453 16.01 -50.05 -14.82
N LEU A 454 16.60 -51.15 -15.29
CA LEU A 454 17.51 -51.12 -16.42
C LEU A 454 16.78 -50.76 -17.73
N PRO A 455 17.32 -49.86 -18.55
CA PRO A 455 16.74 -49.44 -19.84
C PRO A 455 16.94 -50.48 -20.96
N LEU A 456 17.51 -51.65 -20.66
CA LEU A 456 17.73 -52.73 -21.63
C LEU A 456 17.42 -54.10 -21.02
N ASN A 457 16.97 -55.04 -21.86
CA ASN A 457 16.87 -56.45 -21.49
C ASN A 457 18.26 -57.10 -21.60
N LEU A 458 18.74 -57.67 -20.50
CA LEU A 458 19.98 -58.44 -20.44
C LEU A 458 19.67 -59.93 -20.57
N THR A 459 20.55 -60.67 -21.23
CA THR A 459 20.55 -62.15 -21.18
C THR A 459 20.97 -62.64 -19.79
N PRO A 460 20.72 -63.92 -19.43
CA PRO A 460 21.15 -64.47 -18.13
C PRO A 460 22.65 -64.32 -17.88
N ASP A 461 23.47 -64.59 -18.90
CA ASP A 461 24.93 -64.49 -18.82
C ASP A 461 25.38 -63.02 -18.64
N GLU A 462 24.76 -62.09 -19.37
CA GLU A 462 25.01 -60.67 -19.23
C GLU A 462 24.64 -60.13 -17.85
N LYS A 463 23.56 -60.65 -17.25
CA LYS A 463 23.11 -60.26 -15.92
C LYS A 463 24.10 -60.71 -14.85
N SER A 464 24.55 -61.97 -14.91
CA SER A 464 25.58 -62.48 -14.00
C SER A 464 26.90 -61.71 -14.14
N PHE A 465 27.26 -61.32 -15.36
CA PHE A 465 28.45 -60.50 -15.60
C PHE A 465 28.28 -59.06 -15.10
N THR A 466 27.09 -58.47 -15.25
CA THR A 466 26.74 -57.16 -14.67
C THR A 466 26.86 -57.19 -13.14
N ASP A 467 26.27 -58.18 -12.47
CA ASP A 467 26.32 -58.29 -11.01
C ASP A 467 27.77 -58.41 -10.49
N PHE A 468 28.63 -59.10 -11.23
CA PHE A 468 30.07 -59.16 -10.96
C PHE A 468 30.77 -57.79 -11.11
N LEU A 469 30.36 -56.97 -12.08
CA LEU A 469 30.96 -55.66 -12.37
C LEU A 469 30.50 -54.52 -11.46
N VAL A 470 29.35 -54.65 -10.78
CA VAL A 470 28.77 -53.60 -9.92
C VAL A 470 29.74 -53.08 -8.83
N PRO A 471 30.45 -53.94 -8.06
CA PRO A 471 31.40 -53.46 -7.05
C PRO A 471 32.55 -52.65 -7.65
N PHE A 472 33.01 -53.00 -8.85
CA PHE A 472 34.08 -52.30 -9.55
C PHE A 472 33.58 -50.95 -10.09
N ALA A 473 32.40 -50.91 -10.70
CA ALA A 473 31.77 -49.67 -11.15
C ALA A 473 31.55 -48.71 -9.97
N LYS A 474 31.10 -49.21 -8.82
CA LYS A 474 30.96 -48.44 -7.59
C LYS A 474 32.29 -47.89 -7.09
N ALA A 475 33.36 -48.69 -7.11
CA ALA A 475 34.70 -48.23 -6.75
C ALA A 475 35.19 -47.08 -7.64
N VAL A 476 34.86 -47.08 -8.94
CA VAL A 476 35.18 -45.96 -9.85
C VAL A 476 34.34 -44.71 -9.53
N ILE A 477 33.05 -44.87 -9.21
CA ILE A 477 32.17 -43.76 -8.82
C ILE A 477 32.62 -43.12 -7.50
N ASP A 478 33.13 -43.90 -6.55
CA ASP A 478 33.52 -43.42 -5.23
C ASP A 478 34.97 -42.86 -5.19
N ALA A 479 35.82 -43.22 -6.16
CA ALA A 479 37.23 -42.86 -6.18
C ALA A 479 37.52 -41.44 -6.71
N ASN A 480 38.54 -40.76 -6.17
CA ASN A 480 38.99 -39.42 -6.58
C ASN A 480 40.50 -39.42 -6.85
N GLY A 481 41.00 -38.48 -7.67
CA GLY A 481 42.44 -38.31 -7.93
C GLY A 481 43.11 -39.56 -8.51
N GLU A 482 44.30 -39.93 -8.02
CA GLU A 482 45.03 -41.13 -8.50
C GLU A 482 44.24 -42.44 -8.26
N LYS A 483 43.46 -42.52 -7.17
CA LYS A 483 42.62 -43.69 -6.89
C LYS A 483 41.56 -43.92 -7.97
N TYR A 484 41.15 -42.87 -8.69
CA TYR A 484 40.23 -43.00 -9.81
C TYR A 484 40.86 -43.75 -10.98
N ARG A 485 42.14 -43.49 -11.27
CA ARG A 485 42.90 -44.20 -12.31
C ARG A 485 43.07 -45.67 -11.94
N ASP A 486 43.42 -45.96 -10.69
CA ASP A 486 43.59 -47.34 -10.21
C ASP A 486 42.27 -48.13 -10.25
N ALA A 487 41.17 -47.51 -9.82
CA ALA A 487 39.84 -48.10 -9.88
C ALA A 487 39.41 -48.35 -11.33
N MET A 488 39.71 -47.41 -12.25
CA MET A 488 39.42 -47.57 -13.67
C MET A 488 40.21 -48.74 -14.30
N ASN A 489 41.50 -48.88 -14.00
CA ASN A 489 42.32 -50.02 -14.46
C ASN A 489 41.79 -51.36 -13.93
N THR A 490 41.34 -51.38 -12.67
CA THR A 490 40.74 -52.58 -12.06
C THR A 490 39.43 -52.96 -12.76
N LEU A 491 38.58 -51.98 -13.05
CA LEU A 491 37.33 -52.18 -13.79
C LEU A 491 37.59 -52.69 -15.22
N LEU A 492 38.56 -52.12 -15.93
CA LEU A 492 38.90 -52.52 -17.30
C LEU A 492 39.40 -53.96 -17.34
N THR A 493 40.24 -54.35 -16.38
CA THR A 493 40.70 -55.74 -16.21
C THR A 493 39.52 -56.68 -15.94
N ALA A 494 38.62 -56.32 -15.04
CA ALA A 494 37.42 -57.10 -14.73
C ALA A 494 36.45 -57.21 -15.91
N SER A 495 36.38 -56.18 -16.77
CA SER A 495 35.53 -56.14 -17.97
C SER A 495 36.09 -56.93 -19.16
N SER A 496 37.28 -57.53 -19.03
CA SER A 496 37.98 -58.25 -20.11
C SER A 496 38.18 -57.40 -21.37
N SER A 497 38.34 -56.07 -21.22
CA SER A 497 38.49 -55.15 -22.36
C SER A 497 39.89 -55.18 -22.99
N GLY A 498 40.90 -55.64 -22.24
CA GLY A 498 42.31 -55.59 -22.66
C GLY A 498 42.89 -54.18 -22.69
N GLU A 499 42.17 -53.18 -22.18
CA GLU A 499 42.57 -51.77 -22.13
C GLU A 499 43.18 -51.41 -20.76
N SER A 500 44.13 -50.46 -20.74
CA SER A 500 44.72 -49.89 -19.51
C SER A 500 44.96 -48.39 -19.69
N VAL A 501 44.89 -47.61 -18.60
CA VAL A 501 44.93 -46.14 -18.59
C VAL A 501 45.91 -45.52 -17.61
#